data_AF-A0A255YYJ6-F1
#
_entry.id   AF-A0A255YYJ6-F1
#
_cell.length_a   1.000
_cell.length_b   1.000
_cell.length_c   1.000
_cell.angle_alpha   90.00
_cell.angle_beta   90.00
_cell.angle_gamma   90.00
#
_symmetry.space_group_name_H-M   'P 1'
#
loop_
_entity.id
_entity.type
_entity.pdbx_description
1 polymer ?
#
loop_
_entity_poly.entity_id
_entity_poly.type
_entity_poly.pdbx_seq_one_letter_code
_entity_poly.pdbx_strand_id
1 'polypeptide(L)'
;MDEEHMLDLVKLGKVLALVDSSNEGEAAAAIESARRLLARDGKRFADLAAMLMEVAAPAPPPPPAPPPPPPAHPAPSPPARSTTPPPPRPGFRGRRARGSVDAQAVLDRHGGRDAVMAPCSREKLLRAAVARWSVAQDAPNERWTHSLSGWTSASLPRHMPPEIRRAVETAYSLPISVAGAMAELDYWERRGAEIAAMRGLEGQLVADETDPTLHLDLPAYARAIVIRRLVEHSLRATTIQDALARAEYWRAHSGRGSWVEAAILADLRHLAGMERAMRGPDGRDADAAQPTHFRTASERREEVMRMLADPDLATLPDREIARRVGVSPQTVGNLRRRVGDGGQPDAV
;
A
#
# COMPACT_ATOMS: atom_id res chain seq x y z
N MET A 1 30.78 7.54 -26.49
CA MET A 1 29.40 8.04 -26.32
C MET A 1 28.69 6.95 -25.55
N ASP A 2 28.72 7.05 -24.23
CA ASP A 2 28.06 6.09 -23.36
C ASP A 2 26.57 6.43 -23.34
N GLU A 3 25.72 5.48 -23.77
CA GLU A 3 24.28 5.57 -23.59
C GLU A 3 24.00 5.60 -22.09
N GLU A 4 23.64 6.77 -21.58
CA GLU A 4 23.11 6.95 -20.23
C GLU A 4 21.84 6.09 -20.12
N HIS A 5 21.96 4.93 -19.46
CA HIS A 5 20.83 4.01 -19.27
C HIS A 5 19.80 4.64 -18.34
N MET A 6 18.89 5.39 -18.94
CA MET A 6 17.71 5.92 -18.29
C MET A 6 16.78 4.75 -17.94
N LEU A 7 16.44 4.65 -16.65
CA LEU A 7 15.51 3.65 -16.13
C LEU A 7 14.21 3.68 -16.94
N ASP A 8 13.90 2.56 -17.61
CA ASP A 8 12.66 2.40 -18.35
C ASP A 8 11.50 2.18 -17.36
N LEU A 9 10.94 3.30 -16.89
CA LEU A 9 9.83 3.35 -15.94
C LEU A 9 8.58 2.65 -16.50
N VAL A 10 8.40 2.63 -17.82
CA VAL A 10 7.26 1.95 -18.45
C VAL A 10 7.42 0.44 -18.32
N LYS A 11 8.63 -0.08 -18.58
CA LYS A 11 8.94 -1.50 -18.40
C LYS A 11 8.89 -1.92 -16.95
N LEU A 12 9.40 -1.09 -16.03
CA LEU A 12 9.32 -1.35 -14.60
C LEU A 12 7.87 -1.39 -14.11
N GLY A 13 7.03 -0.45 -14.56
CA GLY A 13 5.59 -0.44 -14.22
C GLY A 13 4.87 -1.69 -14.70
N LYS A 14 5.18 -2.19 -15.90
CA LYS A 14 4.61 -3.44 -16.42
C LYS A 14 5.01 -4.66 -15.59
N VAL A 15 6.28 -4.73 -15.16
CA VAL A 15 6.77 -5.82 -14.31
C VAL A 15 6.13 -5.76 -12.92
N LEU A 16 6.00 -4.55 -12.35
CA LEU A 16 5.34 -4.38 -11.05
C LEU A 16 3.85 -4.72 -11.09
N ALA A 17 3.17 -4.52 -12.23
CA ALA A 17 1.77 -4.95 -12.39
C ALA A 17 1.59 -6.48 -12.33
N LEU A 18 2.63 -7.26 -12.65
CA LEU A 18 2.61 -8.73 -12.56
C LEU A 18 2.84 -9.25 -11.14
N VAL A 19 3.26 -8.40 -10.20
CA VAL A 19 3.42 -8.78 -8.79
C VAL A 19 2.08 -9.09 -8.13
N ASP A 20 0.98 -8.57 -8.68
CA ASP A 20 -0.41 -8.86 -8.27
C ASP A 20 -0.98 -10.16 -8.87
N SER A 21 -0.17 -10.96 -9.57
CA SER A 21 -0.60 -12.24 -10.15
C SER A 21 -1.05 -13.22 -9.06
N SER A 22 -2.14 -13.96 -9.31
CA SER A 22 -2.60 -15.05 -8.43
C SER A 22 -1.69 -16.28 -8.47
N ASN A 23 -0.68 -16.28 -9.34
CA ASN A 23 0.35 -17.30 -9.39
C ASN A 23 1.59 -16.83 -8.62
N GLU A 24 1.85 -17.46 -7.46
CA GLU A 24 2.97 -17.12 -6.58
C GLU A 24 4.33 -17.16 -7.30
N GLY A 25 4.52 -18.10 -8.24
CA GLY A 25 5.76 -18.21 -9.01
C GLY A 25 5.96 -17.05 -9.99
N GLU A 26 4.87 -16.55 -10.59
CA GLU A 26 4.89 -15.40 -11.49
C GLU A 26 5.14 -14.10 -10.72
N ALA A 27 4.48 -13.93 -9.56
CA ALA A 27 4.69 -12.78 -8.70
C ALA A 27 6.15 -12.71 -8.18
N ALA A 28 6.72 -13.85 -7.76
CA ALA A 28 8.12 -13.92 -7.34
C ALA A 28 9.10 -13.58 -8.49
N ALA A 29 8.84 -14.11 -9.70
CA ALA A 29 9.66 -13.82 -10.88
C ALA A 29 9.56 -12.35 -11.32
N ALA A 30 8.39 -11.73 -11.15
CA ALA A 30 8.16 -10.31 -11.40
C ALA A 30 8.94 -9.43 -10.41
N ILE A 31 8.92 -9.74 -9.12
CA ILE A 31 9.72 -9.03 -8.10
C ILE A 31 11.21 -9.10 -8.44
N GLU A 32 11.72 -10.28 -8.79
CA GLU A 32 13.13 -10.46 -9.11
C GLU A 32 13.52 -9.73 -10.42
N SER A 33 12.62 -9.71 -11.40
CA SER A 33 12.79 -8.93 -12.63
C SER A 33 12.82 -7.42 -12.36
N ALA A 34 11.96 -6.93 -11.46
CA ALA A 34 11.96 -5.53 -11.05
C ALA A 34 13.25 -5.17 -10.30
N ARG A 35 13.76 -6.06 -9.43
CA ARG A 35 15.08 -5.87 -8.79
C ARG A 35 16.21 -5.74 -9.81
N ARG A 36 16.23 -6.61 -10.83
CA ARG A 36 17.26 -6.56 -11.89
C ARG A 36 17.18 -5.28 -12.71
N LEU A 37 15.98 -4.81 -13.03
CA LEU A 37 15.79 -3.54 -13.77
C LEU A 37 16.32 -2.35 -12.96
N LEU A 38 16.06 -2.31 -11.66
CA LEU A 38 16.56 -1.24 -10.79
C LEU A 38 18.08 -1.33 -10.60
N ALA A 39 18.60 -2.54 -10.36
CA ALA A 39 20.03 -2.77 -10.13
C ALA A 39 20.89 -2.39 -11.35
N ARG A 40 20.34 -2.53 -12.57
CA ARG A 40 21.03 -2.11 -13.81
C ARG A 40 21.43 -0.63 -13.79
N ASP A 41 20.63 0.20 -13.14
CA ASP A 41 20.85 1.64 -13.06
C ASP A 41 21.34 2.06 -11.67
N GLY A 42 21.87 1.12 -10.88
CA GLY A 42 22.40 1.36 -9.53
C GLY A 42 21.35 1.71 -8.47
N LYS A 43 20.07 1.48 -8.76
CA LYS A 43 18.94 1.85 -7.90
C LYS A 43 18.41 0.64 -7.13
N ARG A 44 17.77 0.90 -5.99
CA ARG A 44 17.07 -0.06 -5.15
C ARG A 44 15.58 0.28 -5.11
N PHE A 45 14.77 -0.63 -4.58
CA PHE A 45 13.35 -0.38 -4.37
C PHE A 45 13.06 0.83 -3.47
N ALA A 46 13.93 1.12 -2.50
CA ALA A 46 13.82 2.31 -1.66
C ALA A 46 13.93 3.61 -2.46
N ASP A 47 14.71 3.61 -3.55
CA ASP A 47 14.95 4.79 -4.39
C ASP A 47 13.75 5.10 -5.29
N LEU A 48 12.89 4.11 -5.56
CA LEU A 48 11.64 4.33 -6.30
C LEU A 48 10.70 5.28 -5.58
N ALA A 49 10.62 5.18 -4.25
CA ALA A 49 9.77 6.08 -3.47
C ALA A 49 10.23 7.53 -3.60
N ALA A 50 11.55 7.78 -3.62
CA ALA A 50 12.12 9.11 -3.83
C ALA A 50 11.86 9.61 -5.26
N MET A 51 12.07 8.77 -6.27
CA MET A 51 11.83 9.12 -7.67
C MET A 51 10.36 9.44 -7.96
N LEU A 52 9.41 8.70 -7.37
CA LEU A 52 7.98 8.97 -7.53
C LEU A 52 7.55 10.29 -6.87
N MET A 53 8.23 10.70 -5.80
CA MET A 53 7.99 12.00 -5.17
C MET A 53 8.57 13.16 -6.01
N GLU A 54 9.69 12.94 -6.70
CA GLU A 54 10.37 13.97 -7.50
C GLU A 54 9.61 14.30 -8.81
N VAL A 55 8.95 13.31 -9.41
CA VAL A 55 8.06 13.51 -10.58
C VAL A 55 6.78 14.29 -10.22
N ALA A 56 6.42 14.36 -8.94
CA ALA A 56 5.20 15.00 -8.45
C ALA A 56 5.39 16.46 -7.98
N ALA A 57 6.54 17.10 -8.26
CA ALA A 57 6.71 18.52 -7.98
C ALA A 57 5.68 19.36 -8.78
N PRO A 58 4.85 20.19 -8.13
CA PRO A 58 3.81 20.94 -8.81
C PRO A 58 4.43 21.99 -9.75
N ALA A 59 3.96 22.03 -10.99
CA ALA A 59 4.26 23.12 -11.92
C ALA A 59 3.86 24.47 -11.30
N PRO A 60 4.64 25.55 -11.52
CA PRO A 60 4.30 26.87 -10.99
C PRO A 60 2.91 27.32 -11.48
N PRO A 61 2.11 27.98 -10.62
CA PRO A 61 0.77 28.39 -10.99
C PRO A 61 0.79 29.35 -12.19
N PRO A 62 -0.16 29.24 -13.12
CA PRO A 62 -0.25 30.17 -14.24
C PRO A 62 -0.50 31.61 -13.74
N PRO A 63 -0.02 32.63 -14.45
CA PRO A 63 -0.19 34.03 -14.04
C PRO A 63 -1.67 34.40 -13.90
N PRO A 64 -2.01 35.30 -12.97
CA PRO A 64 -3.39 35.69 -12.72
C PRO A 64 -4.02 36.32 -13.96
N ALA A 65 -5.23 35.88 -14.28
CA ALA A 65 -6.01 36.42 -15.39
C ALA A 65 -6.34 37.91 -15.16
N PRO A 66 -6.35 38.75 -16.22
CA PRO A 66 -6.74 40.15 -16.10
C PRO A 66 -8.20 40.30 -15.64
N PRO A 67 -8.53 41.38 -14.92
CA PRO A 67 -9.87 41.57 -14.37
C PRO A 67 -10.92 41.75 -15.49
N PRO A 68 -12.14 41.21 -15.32
CA PRO A 68 -13.19 41.30 -16.31
C PRO A 68 -13.77 42.73 -16.41
N PRO A 69 -14.18 43.17 -17.62
CA PRO A 69 -14.87 44.45 -17.80
C PRO A 69 -16.29 44.44 -17.19
N PRO A 70 -16.85 45.62 -16.85
CA PRO A 70 -18.16 45.74 -16.23
C PRO A 70 -19.31 45.29 -17.16
N PRO A 71 -20.43 44.78 -16.59
CA PRO A 71 -21.48 44.14 -17.38
C PRO A 71 -22.36 45.17 -18.11
N ALA A 72 -22.56 44.95 -19.41
CA ALA A 72 -23.59 45.60 -20.20
C ALA A 72 -24.88 44.76 -20.23
N HIS A 73 -26.02 45.46 -20.28
CA HIS A 73 -27.41 44.98 -20.28
C HIS A 73 -27.80 43.99 -21.41
N PRO A 74 -28.97 43.33 -21.34
CA PRO A 74 -29.17 41.97 -21.82
C PRO A 74 -29.67 41.87 -23.27
N ALA A 75 -29.21 40.84 -23.98
CA ALA A 75 -29.81 40.32 -25.21
C ALA A 75 -29.45 38.82 -25.37
N PRO A 76 -30.11 38.08 -26.28
CA PRO A 76 -31.06 37.02 -25.96
C PRO A 76 -30.44 35.61 -25.83
N SER A 77 -31.24 34.71 -25.25
CA SER A 77 -30.93 33.31 -24.92
C SER A 77 -30.15 32.52 -25.99
N PRO A 78 -29.12 31.75 -25.60
CA PRO A 78 -28.46 30.82 -26.51
C PRO A 78 -29.32 29.55 -26.71
N PRO A 79 -29.20 28.87 -27.88
CA PRO A 79 -29.94 27.65 -28.17
C PRO A 79 -29.49 26.49 -27.27
N ALA A 80 -30.44 25.59 -27.02
CA ALA A 80 -30.33 24.43 -26.16
C ALA A 80 -29.02 23.64 -26.40
N ARG A 81 -28.19 23.53 -25.36
CA ARG A 81 -27.07 22.59 -25.35
C ARG A 81 -27.63 21.18 -25.35
N SER A 82 -27.23 20.43 -26.37
CA SER A 82 -27.43 19.00 -26.53
C SER A 82 -27.04 18.24 -25.25
N THR A 83 -28.05 17.68 -24.60
CA THR A 83 -27.94 16.76 -23.47
C THR A 83 -27.59 15.37 -23.99
N THR A 84 -26.38 15.18 -24.47
CA THR A 84 -25.84 13.83 -24.68
C THR A 84 -24.91 13.53 -23.52
N PRO A 85 -25.30 12.67 -22.56
CA PRO A 85 -24.40 12.27 -21.49
C PRO A 85 -23.16 11.60 -22.10
N PRO A 86 -21.95 11.92 -21.63
CA PRO A 86 -20.74 11.27 -22.11
C PRO A 86 -20.83 9.75 -21.85
N PRO A 87 -20.30 8.91 -22.76
CA PRO A 87 -20.30 7.48 -22.55
C PRO A 87 -19.60 7.13 -21.24
N PRO A 88 -20.10 6.14 -20.48
CA PRO A 88 -19.49 5.73 -19.22
C PRO A 88 -18.04 5.34 -19.47
N ARG A 89 -17.11 6.03 -18.80
CA ARG A 89 -15.68 5.68 -18.85
C ARG A 89 -15.53 4.23 -18.38
N PRO A 90 -14.82 3.36 -19.13
CA PRO A 90 -14.48 2.02 -18.66
C PRO A 90 -13.40 2.17 -17.57
N GLY A 91 -13.81 2.52 -16.36
CA GLY A 91 -12.91 2.76 -15.25
C GLY A 91 -13.56 2.34 -13.94
N PHE A 92 -12.94 1.36 -13.27
CA PHE A 92 -13.26 0.90 -11.92
C PHE A 92 -14.62 0.20 -11.73
N ARG A 93 -14.75 -0.99 -12.32
CA ARG A 93 -15.63 -2.08 -11.80
C ARG A 93 -15.09 -2.70 -10.49
N GLY A 94 -14.35 -1.94 -9.67
CA GLY A 94 -13.71 -2.44 -8.45
C GLY A 94 -14.67 -2.70 -7.28
N ARG A 95 -15.92 -2.24 -7.36
CA ARG A 95 -16.91 -2.41 -6.28
C ARG A 95 -17.80 -3.66 -6.40
N ARG A 96 -17.73 -4.40 -7.52
CA ARG A 96 -18.70 -5.46 -7.87
C ARG A 96 -18.42 -6.85 -7.29
N ALA A 97 -17.42 -7.01 -6.42
CA ALA A 97 -17.01 -8.32 -5.91
C ALA A 97 -17.25 -8.54 -4.41
N ARG A 98 -17.95 -7.63 -3.70
CA ARG A 98 -18.64 -8.08 -2.49
C ARG A 98 -19.94 -8.72 -2.97
N GLY A 99 -19.83 -10.01 -3.35
CA GLY A 99 -20.98 -10.79 -3.77
C GLY A 99 -22.11 -10.61 -2.76
N SER A 100 -23.34 -10.44 -3.27
CA SER A 100 -24.53 -10.44 -2.42
C SER A 100 -24.44 -11.61 -1.45
N VAL A 101 -24.44 -11.31 -0.14
CA VAL A 101 -24.41 -12.36 0.86
C VAL A 101 -25.67 -13.20 0.66
N ASP A 102 -25.48 -14.51 0.43
CA ASP A 102 -26.60 -15.44 0.27
C ASP A 102 -27.38 -15.50 1.58
N ALA A 103 -28.59 -14.92 1.57
CA ALA A 103 -29.46 -14.85 2.73
C ALA A 103 -29.81 -16.24 3.28
N GLN A 104 -29.93 -17.26 2.42
CA GLN A 104 -30.24 -18.62 2.85
C GLN A 104 -29.05 -19.22 3.61
N ALA A 105 -27.83 -19.09 3.07
CA ALA A 105 -26.62 -19.54 3.74
C ALA A 105 -26.40 -18.85 5.10
N VAL A 106 -26.83 -17.59 5.26
CA VAL A 106 -26.81 -16.89 6.55
C VAL A 106 -27.85 -17.47 7.51
N LEU A 107 -29.07 -17.73 7.06
CA LEU A 107 -30.11 -18.36 7.89
C LEU A 107 -29.67 -19.74 8.39
N ASP A 108 -29.11 -20.57 7.51
CA ASP A 108 -28.63 -21.92 7.83
C ASP A 108 -27.51 -21.87 8.88
N ARG A 109 -26.57 -20.91 8.76
CA ARG A 109 -25.47 -20.73 9.72
C ARG A 109 -25.93 -20.33 11.11
N HIS A 110 -26.95 -19.47 11.19
CA HIS A 110 -27.39 -18.88 12.46
C HIS A 110 -28.58 -19.60 13.10
N GLY A 111 -29.24 -20.51 12.39
CA GLY A 111 -30.43 -21.21 12.87
C GLY A 111 -31.70 -20.37 12.78
N GLY A 112 -31.76 -19.43 11.84
CA GLY A 112 -32.94 -18.62 11.56
C GLY A 112 -32.78 -17.11 11.73
N ARG A 113 -33.81 -16.37 11.31
CA ARG A 113 -33.82 -14.90 11.25
C ARG A 113 -33.60 -14.26 12.61
N ASP A 114 -34.33 -14.71 13.62
CA ASP A 114 -34.28 -14.12 14.97
C ASP A 114 -32.87 -14.25 15.58
N ALA A 115 -32.15 -15.33 15.26
CA ALA A 115 -30.77 -15.52 15.69
C ALA A 115 -29.80 -14.56 14.98
N VAL A 116 -29.96 -14.33 13.67
CA VAL A 116 -29.18 -13.31 12.94
C VAL A 116 -29.48 -11.92 13.51
N MET A 117 -30.75 -11.66 13.81
CA MET A 117 -31.24 -10.40 14.36
C MET A 117 -31.13 -10.32 15.88
N ALA A 118 -30.51 -11.27 16.57
CA ALA A 118 -30.26 -11.14 18.00
C ALA A 118 -28.93 -10.38 18.21
N PRO A 119 -28.81 -9.50 19.23
CA PRO A 119 -27.53 -8.90 19.58
C PRO A 119 -26.49 -9.97 19.96
N CYS A 120 -25.31 -9.94 19.35
CA CYS A 120 -24.19 -10.79 19.72
C CYS A 120 -23.54 -10.33 21.04
N SER A 121 -22.57 -11.09 21.57
CA SER A 121 -21.88 -10.74 22.82
C SER A 121 -21.17 -9.38 22.75
N ARG A 122 -20.50 -9.06 21.63
CA ARG A 122 -19.85 -7.76 21.42
C ARG A 122 -20.85 -6.61 21.34
N GLU A 123 -21.97 -6.80 20.64
CA GLU A 123 -23.05 -5.81 20.55
C GLU A 123 -23.65 -5.53 21.95
N LYS A 124 -23.84 -6.57 22.78
CA LYS A 124 -24.31 -6.42 24.17
C LYS A 124 -23.35 -5.59 25.03
N LEU A 125 -22.04 -5.85 24.92
CA LEU A 125 -21.02 -5.05 25.63
C LEU A 125 -21.04 -3.58 25.20
N LEU A 126 -21.14 -3.33 23.90
CA LEU A 126 -21.21 -1.97 23.35
C LEU A 126 -22.47 -1.23 23.80
N ARG A 127 -23.63 -1.90 23.78
CA ARG A 127 -24.89 -1.34 24.30
C ARG A 127 -24.78 -0.98 25.77
N ALA A 128 -24.24 -1.88 26.60
CA ALA A 128 -24.04 -1.62 28.02
C ALA A 128 -23.12 -0.41 28.25
N ALA A 129 -22.03 -0.29 27.49
CA ALA A 129 -21.08 0.81 27.61
C ALA A 129 -21.69 2.19 27.30
N VAL A 130 -22.67 2.25 26.39
CA VAL A 130 -23.29 3.53 25.96
C VAL A 130 -24.71 3.74 26.49
N ALA A 131 -25.21 2.86 27.36
CA ALA A 131 -26.61 2.82 27.79
C ALA A 131 -27.13 4.17 28.34
N ARG A 132 -26.28 4.94 29.02
CA ARG A 132 -26.68 6.23 29.60
C ARG A 132 -26.98 7.34 28.58
N TRP A 133 -26.56 7.17 27.33
CA TRP A 133 -26.78 8.14 26.24
C TRP A 133 -27.68 7.59 25.13
N SER A 134 -28.05 6.32 25.21
CA SER A 134 -28.81 5.66 24.15
C SER A 134 -30.28 6.01 24.22
N VAL A 135 -30.81 6.42 23.07
CA VAL A 135 -32.26 6.51 22.83
C VAL A 135 -32.62 5.38 21.89
N ALA A 136 -33.52 4.49 22.30
CA ALA A 136 -34.02 3.40 21.43
C ALA A 136 -34.85 3.96 20.27
N GLN A 137 -34.97 3.21 19.16
CA GLN A 137 -35.96 3.51 18.13
C GLN A 137 -37.38 3.17 18.62
N ASP A 138 -38.37 3.74 17.95
CA ASP A 138 -39.78 3.43 18.19
C ASP A 138 -40.15 2.03 17.69
N ALA A 139 -41.28 1.52 18.16
CA ALA A 139 -41.87 0.27 17.70
C ALA A 139 -42.03 0.24 16.17
N PRO A 140 -41.75 -0.90 15.49
CA PRO A 140 -41.33 -2.21 16.01
C PRO A 140 -39.80 -2.40 16.07
N ASN A 141 -39.04 -1.30 16.08
CA ASN A 141 -37.58 -1.29 15.93
C ASN A 141 -36.86 -1.05 17.27
N GLU A 142 -37.50 -1.27 18.42
CA GLU A 142 -36.96 -0.94 19.76
C GLU A 142 -35.64 -1.64 20.07
N ARG A 143 -35.34 -2.74 19.36
CA ARG A 143 -34.02 -3.38 19.40
C ARG A 143 -32.91 -2.39 19.05
N TRP A 144 -33.12 -1.45 18.14
CA TRP A 144 -32.11 -0.58 17.55
C TRP A 144 -31.98 0.72 18.34
N THR A 145 -30.76 1.23 18.40
CA THR A 145 -30.48 2.53 18.99
C THR A 145 -30.72 3.61 17.93
N HIS A 146 -31.63 4.54 18.21
CA HIS A 146 -31.92 5.70 17.36
C HIS A 146 -30.79 6.72 17.41
N SER A 147 -30.38 7.11 18.62
CA SER A 147 -29.33 8.10 18.83
C SER A 147 -28.46 7.80 20.04
N LEU A 148 -27.24 8.32 20.03
CA LEU A 148 -26.29 8.32 21.14
C LEU A 148 -25.92 9.78 21.46
N SER A 149 -26.57 10.38 22.46
CA SER A 149 -26.40 11.82 22.76
C SER A 149 -26.66 12.71 21.53
N GLY A 150 -27.72 12.41 20.77
CA GLY A 150 -28.08 13.12 19.53
C GLY A 150 -27.24 12.75 18.30
N TRP A 151 -26.16 11.97 18.43
CA TRP A 151 -25.44 11.40 17.30
C TRP A 151 -26.20 10.22 16.70
N THR A 152 -26.29 10.12 15.37
CA THR A 152 -27.08 9.11 14.64
C THR A 152 -26.29 8.52 13.47
N SER A 153 -26.81 7.50 12.79
CA SER A 153 -26.18 6.93 11.59
C SER A 153 -26.08 7.90 10.41
N ALA A 154 -26.92 8.95 10.38
CA ALA A 154 -26.85 10.03 9.40
C ALA A 154 -25.82 11.12 9.77
N SER A 155 -25.32 11.11 11.01
CA SER A 155 -24.32 12.07 11.47
C SER A 155 -22.94 11.73 10.91
N LEU A 156 -22.17 12.76 10.56
CA LEU A 156 -20.80 12.53 10.07
C LEU A 156 -19.93 11.88 11.15
N PRO A 157 -19.07 10.91 10.81
CA PRO A 157 -18.22 10.22 11.80
C PRO A 157 -17.34 11.13 12.66
N ARG A 158 -16.94 12.29 12.13
CA ARG A 158 -16.15 13.29 12.88
C ARG A 158 -16.94 14.02 13.97
N HIS A 159 -18.27 13.99 13.92
CA HIS A 159 -19.16 14.61 14.91
C HIS A 159 -19.58 13.62 16.02
N MET A 160 -19.03 12.40 16.03
CA MET A 160 -19.26 11.46 17.13
C MET A 160 -18.79 12.07 18.46
N PRO A 161 -19.66 12.19 19.47
CA PRO A 161 -19.30 12.78 20.76
C PRO A 161 -18.12 12.04 21.39
N PRO A 162 -17.16 12.75 22.01
CA PRO A 162 -15.94 12.15 22.55
C PRO A 162 -16.24 11.12 23.65
N GLU A 163 -17.29 11.33 24.44
CA GLU A 163 -17.72 10.41 25.49
C GLU A 163 -18.30 9.10 24.94
N ILE A 164 -19.00 9.15 23.80
CA ILE A 164 -19.47 7.96 23.10
C ILE A 164 -18.28 7.19 22.53
N ARG A 165 -17.33 7.88 21.89
CA ARG A 165 -16.10 7.28 21.39
C ARG A 165 -15.36 6.55 22.51
N ARG A 166 -15.11 7.23 23.62
CA ARG A 166 -14.41 6.65 24.78
C ARG A 166 -15.14 5.43 25.32
N ALA A 167 -16.47 5.49 25.42
CA ALA A 167 -17.27 4.36 25.88
C ALA A 167 -17.10 3.13 24.98
N VAL A 168 -17.24 3.27 23.66
CA VAL A 168 -17.09 2.13 22.74
C VAL A 168 -15.64 1.64 22.62
N GLU A 169 -14.64 2.49 22.82
CA GLU A 169 -13.23 2.11 22.92
C GLU A 169 -12.96 1.24 24.15
N THR A 170 -13.61 1.55 25.28
CA THR A 170 -13.43 0.83 26.55
C THR A 170 -14.37 -0.36 26.77
N ALA A 171 -15.40 -0.53 25.94
CA ALA A 171 -16.38 -1.62 26.07
C ALA A 171 -15.73 -3.01 26.04
N TYR A 172 -14.67 -3.17 25.25
CA TYR A 172 -13.72 -4.28 25.26
C TYR A 172 -12.42 -3.83 24.56
N SER A 173 -11.32 -4.55 24.80
CA SER A 173 -9.97 -4.19 24.34
C SER A 173 -9.93 -3.83 22.85
N LEU A 174 -9.24 -2.73 22.54
CA LEU A 174 -8.96 -2.35 21.15
C LEU A 174 -7.89 -3.26 20.54
N PRO A 175 -7.95 -3.52 19.23
CA PRO A 175 -6.84 -4.11 18.51
C PRO A 175 -5.60 -3.23 18.59
N ILE A 176 -4.46 -3.85 18.91
CA ILE A 176 -3.16 -3.18 19.04
C ILE A 176 -2.26 -3.34 17.80
N SER A 177 -2.73 -4.08 16.79
CA SER A 177 -2.02 -4.31 15.52
C SER A 177 -2.95 -4.05 14.33
N VAL A 178 -2.35 -3.73 13.17
CA VAL A 178 -3.10 -3.48 11.92
C VAL A 178 -3.91 -4.72 11.55
N ALA A 179 -3.29 -5.90 11.57
CA ALA A 179 -3.98 -7.18 11.32
C ALA A 179 -5.17 -7.41 12.27
N GLY A 180 -5.01 -7.13 13.57
CA GLY A 180 -6.12 -7.25 14.53
C GLY A 180 -7.26 -6.27 14.26
N ALA A 181 -6.92 -5.03 13.87
CA ALA A 181 -7.91 -4.03 13.50
C ALA A 181 -8.66 -4.39 12.21
N MET A 182 -7.96 -4.94 11.21
CA MET A 182 -8.59 -5.44 9.99
C MET A 182 -9.53 -6.61 10.27
N ALA A 183 -9.11 -7.57 11.09
CA ALA A 183 -9.96 -8.70 11.48
C ALA A 183 -11.23 -8.25 12.22
N GLU A 184 -11.13 -7.25 13.11
CA GLU A 184 -12.32 -6.69 13.77
C GLU A 184 -13.19 -5.89 12.78
N LEU A 185 -12.61 -5.15 11.83
CA LEU A 185 -13.37 -4.43 10.81
C LEU A 185 -14.13 -5.40 9.89
N ASP A 186 -13.47 -6.45 9.40
CA ASP A 186 -14.06 -7.49 8.56
C ASP A 186 -15.20 -8.20 9.27
N TYR A 187 -15.07 -8.43 10.60
CA TYR A 187 -16.15 -8.94 11.41
C TYR A 187 -17.38 -8.01 11.39
N TRP A 188 -17.19 -6.71 11.58
CA TRP A 188 -18.28 -5.74 11.59
C TRP A 188 -18.91 -5.53 10.21
N GLU A 189 -18.10 -5.51 9.15
CA GLU A 189 -18.61 -5.42 7.77
C GLU A 189 -19.43 -6.66 7.39
N ARG A 190 -18.95 -7.86 7.76
CA ARG A 190 -19.68 -9.11 7.56
C ARG A 190 -20.99 -9.13 8.35
N ARG A 191 -20.95 -8.76 9.63
CA ARG A 191 -22.13 -8.69 10.50
C ARG A 191 -23.18 -7.70 9.95
N GLY A 192 -22.73 -6.55 9.48
CA GLY A 192 -23.57 -5.56 8.82
C GLY A 192 -24.22 -6.10 7.54
N ALA A 193 -23.44 -6.79 6.69
CA ALA A 193 -23.95 -7.42 5.47
C ALA A 193 -24.96 -8.55 5.75
N GLU A 194 -24.75 -9.36 6.79
CA GLU A 194 -25.70 -10.39 7.21
C GLU A 194 -27.03 -9.79 7.68
N ILE A 195 -27.00 -8.71 8.47
CA ILE A 195 -28.20 -7.97 8.88
C ILE A 195 -28.88 -7.33 7.66
N ALA A 196 -28.10 -6.77 6.74
CA ALA A 196 -28.60 -6.17 5.50
C ALA A 196 -29.37 -7.20 4.65
N ALA A 197 -28.81 -8.39 4.47
CA ALA A 197 -29.45 -9.48 3.74
C ALA A 197 -30.80 -9.86 4.36
N MET A 198 -30.88 -9.90 5.70
CA MET A 198 -32.15 -10.16 6.40
C MET A 198 -33.17 -9.03 6.21
N ARG A 199 -32.77 -7.77 6.29
CA ARG A 199 -33.68 -6.63 6.04
C ARG A 199 -34.13 -6.55 4.57
N GLY A 200 -33.26 -6.94 3.64
CA GLY A 200 -33.57 -7.01 2.21
C GLY A 200 -34.71 -7.97 1.87
N LEU A 201 -34.81 -9.10 2.59
CA LEU A 201 -35.92 -10.06 2.43
C LEU A 201 -37.30 -9.45 2.75
N GLU A 202 -37.36 -8.42 3.60
CA GLU A 202 -38.60 -7.71 3.94
C GLU A 202 -38.92 -6.56 2.97
N GLY A 203 -38.14 -6.40 1.90
CA GLY A 203 -38.31 -5.31 0.94
C GLY A 203 -37.98 -3.92 1.50
N GLN A 204 -37.37 -3.85 2.69
CA GLN A 204 -37.13 -2.58 3.39
C GLN A 204 -35.96 -1.78 2.81
N LEU A 205 -35.08 -2.36 1.98
CA LEU A 205 -33.88 -1.69 1.46
C LEU A 205 -33.48 -2.18 0.06
N VAL A 206 -33.13 -1.23 -0.81
CA VAL A 206 -32.38 -1.51 -2.05
C VAL A 206 -30.90 -1.62 -1.66
N ALA A 207 -30.40 -2.86 -1.62
CA ALA A 207 -29.14 -3.23 -0.97
C ALA A 207 -27.85 -2.69 -1.64
N ASP A 208 -27.92 -2.09 -2.83
CA ASP A 208 -26.77 -2.12 -3.73
C ASP A 208 -25.74 -0.98 -3.53
N GLU A 209 -26.02 0.04 -2.70
CA GLU A 209 -25.14 1.22 -2.62
C GLU A 209 -24.61 1.60 -1.23
N THR A 210 -25.16 1.01 -0.17
CA THR A 210 -24.93 1.48 1.20
C THR A 210 -23.77 0.73 1.87
N ASP A 211 -22.93 1.43 2.64
CA ASP A 211 -21.85 0.81 3.44
C ASP A 211 -22.45 -0.29 4.35
N PRO A 212 -21.98 -1.54 4.32
CA PRO A 212 -22.54 -2.64 5.11
C PRO A 212 -22.63 -2.33 6.61
N THR A 213 -21.71 -1.53 7.13
CA THR A 213 -21.68 -1.17 8.56
C THR A 213 -22.86 -0.28 8.98
N LEU A 214 -23.56 0.37 8.06
CA LEU A 214 -24.74 1.19 8.36
C LEU A 214 -25.96 0.38 8.80
N HIS A 215 -25.95 -0.94 8.59
CA HIS A 215 -26.99 -1.84 9.08
C HIS A 215 -26.73 -2.34 10.52
N LEU A 216 -25.56 -2.03 11.09
CA LEU A 216 -25.26 -2.32 12.48
C LEU A 216 -26.11 -1.45 13.40
N ASP A 217 -26.27 -1.91 14.64
CA ASP A 217 -26.80 -1.07 15.70
C ASP A 217 -25.85 0.10 15.97
N LEU A 218 -26.37 1.26 16.37
CA LEU A 218 -25.59 2.50 16.44
C LEU A 218 -24.31 2.40 17.31
N PRO A 219 -24.30 1.71 18.47
CA PRO A 219 -23.07 1.48 19.24
C PRO A 219 -22.04 0.63 18.49
N ALA A 220 -22.48 -0.37 17.73
CA ALA A 220 -21.61 -1.20 16.89
C ALA A 220 -21.09 -0.44 15.67
N TYR A 221 -21.93 0.40 15.05
CA TYR A 221 -21.50 1.32 14.01
C TYR A 221 -20.44 2.31 14.52
N ALA A 222 -20.62 2.87 15.73
CA ALA A 222 -19.63 3.72 16.37
C ALA A 222 -18.28 3.00 16.57
N ARG A 223 -18.31 1.75 17.05
CA ARG A 223 -17.10 0.91 17.16
C ARG A 223 -16.45 0.66 15.80
N ALA A 224 -17.23 0.33 14.77
CA ALA A 224 -16.71 0.11 13.42
C ALA A 224 -16.00 1.36 12.87
N ILE A 225 -16.51 2.57 13.14
CA ILE A 225 -15.82 3.83 12.79
C ILE A 225 -14.47 3.95 13.49
N VAL A 226 -14.39 3.63 14.78
CA VAL A 226 -13.12 3.67 15.54
C VAL A 226 -12.13 2.70 14.93
N ILE A 227 -12.53 1.44 14.73
CA ILE A 227 -11.67 0.40 14.15
C ILE A 227 -11.24 0.77 12.72
N ARG A 228 -12.13 1.33 11.90
CA ARG A 228 -11.79 1.82 10.56
C ARG A 228 -10.66 2.84 10.62
N ARG A 229 -10.68 3.79 11.57
CA ARG A 229 -9.57 4.75 11.75
C ARG A 229 -8.26 4.11 12.21
N LEU A 230 -8.32 3.02 12.98
CA LEU A 230 -7.13 2.24 13.33
C LEU A 230 -6.49 1.64 12.07
N VAL A 231 -7.31 0.99 11.24
CA VAL A 231 -6.92 0.40 9.94
C VAL A 231 -6.47 1.46 8.93
N GLU A 232 -7.07 2.65 8.94
CA GLU A 232 -6.74 3.68 7.96
C GLU A 232 -5.44 4.41 8.30
N HIS A 233 -5.24 4.81 9.56
CA HIS A 233 -4.08 5.65 9.88
C HIS A 233 -3.60 5.66 11.35
N SER A 234 -4.35 5.13 12.31
CA SER A 234 -4.03 5.36 13.74
C SER A 234 -3.07 4.33 14.34
N LEU A 235 -3.00 3.12 13.78
CA LEU A 235 -1.98 2.13 14.13
C LEU A 235 -0.78 2.25 13.18
N ARG A 236 0.42 1.97 13.67
CA ARG A 236 1.63 1.83 12.83
C ARG A 236 1.81 0.37 12.43
N ALA A 237 2.22 0.13 11.19
CA ALA A 237 2.64 -1.20 10.76
C ALA A 237 3.91 -1.62 11.51
N THR A 238 3.90 -2.80 12.10
CA THR A 238 5.07 -3.38 12.79
C THR A 238 5.81 -4.38 11.91
N THR A 239 5.15 -4.82 10.84
CA THR A 239 5.66 -5.79 9.87
C THR A 239 5.37 -5.32 8.44
N ILE A 240 6.07 -5.88 7.46
CA ILE A 240 5.74 -5.64 6.04
C ILE A 240 4.34 -6.14 5.69
N GLN A 241 3.87 -7.20 6.36
CA GLN A 241 2.53 -7.75 6.16
C GLN A 241 1.44 -6.78 6.62
N ASP A 242 1.64 -6.07 7.74
CA ASP A 242 0.71 -5.01 8.18
C ASP A 242 0.59 -3.89 7.12
N ALA A 243 1.73 -3.49 6.53
CA ALA A 243 1.75 -2.44 5.51
C ALA A 243 1.08 -2.89 4.20
N LEU A 244 1.31 -4.13 3.76
CA LEU A 244 0.65 -4.73 2.60
C LEU A 244 -0.85 -4.85 2.82
N ALA A 245 -1.29 -5.33 3.97
CA ALA A 245 -2.70 -5.46 4.29
C ALA A 245 -3.42 -4.10 4.27
N ARG A 246 -2.78 -3.03 4.77
CA ARG A 246 -3.33 -1.66 4.64
C ARG A 246 -3.41 -1.20 3.18
N ALA A 247 -2.41 -1.50 2.35
CA ALA A 247 -2.41 -1.15 0.94
C ALA A 247 -3.51 -1.89 0.16
N GLU A 248 -3.71 -3.18 0.44
CA GLU A 248 -4.81 -3.97 -0.11
C GLU A 248 -6.17 -3.43 0.31
N TYR A 249 -6.32 -3.08 1.60
CA TYR A 249 -7.51 -2.41 2.10
C TYR A 249 -7.80 -1.11 1.34
N TRP A 250 -6.81 -0.25 1.17
CA TRP A 250 -6.93 1.01 0.43
C TRP A 250 -7.35 0.77 -1.03
N ARG A 251 -6.72 -0.21 -1.70
CA ARG A 251 -7.05 -0.60 -3.07
C ARG A 251 -8.49 -1.11 -3.18
N ALA A 252 -8.92 -1.98 -2.28
CA ALA A 252 -10.29 -2.51 -2.22
C ALA A 252 -11.34 -1.40 -2.05
N HIS A 253 -10.95 -0.28 -1.42
CA HIS A 253 -11.79 0.90 -1.23
C HIS A 253 -11.60 1.96 -2.34
N SER A 254 -11.08 1.54 -3.50
CA SER A 254 -10.86 2.36 -4.70
C SER A 254 -9.91 3.54 -4.49
N GLY A 255 -8.92 3.37 -3.61
CA GLY A 255 -7.90 4.37 -3.34
C GLY A 255 -8.43 5.67 -2.72
N ARG A 256 -9.62 5.65 -2.11
CA ARG A 256 -10.21 6.85 -1.51
C ARG A 256 -9.58 7.13 -0.15
N GLY A 257 -9.21 8.39 0.06
CA GLY A 257 -8.70 8.92 1.33
C GLY A 257 -7.19 9.14 1.32
N SER A 258 -6.77 10.41 1.25
CA SER A 258 -5.36 10.83 1.31
C SER A 258 -4.65 10.40 2.60
N TRP A 259 -5.40 10.20 3.68
CA TRP A 259 -4.88 9.79 4.98
C TRP A 259 -4.32 8.37 4.98
N VAL A 260 -4.91 7.45 4.20
CA VAL A 260 -4.46 6.04 4.16
C VAL A 260 -3.17 5.91 3.37
N GLU A 261 -3.07 6.60 2.24
CA GLU A 261 -1.84 6.67 1.45
C GLU A 261 -0.68 7.25 2.29
N ALA A 262 -0.93 8.35 3.00
CA ALA A 262 0.06 8.94 3.91
C ALA A 262 0.46 7.96 5.03
N ALA A 263 -0.48 7.17 5.56
CA ALA A 263 -0.21 6.16 6.56
C ALA A 263 0.65 5.00 6.01
N ILE A 264 0.37 4.50 4.80
CA ILE A 264 1.17 3.48 4.12
C ILE A 264 2.62 3.97 3.93
N LEU A 265 2.79 5.20 3.47
CA LEU A 265 4.11 5.81 3.30
C LEU A 265 4.86 5.95 4.63
N ALA A 266 4.16 6.35 5.70
CA ALA A 266 4.72 6.43 7.04
C ALA A 266 5.13 5.05 7.58
N ASP A 267 4.31 4.02 7.34
CA ASP A 267 4.55 2.63 7.69
C ASP A 267 5.82 2.11 7.00
N LEU A 268 5.96 2.29 5.68
CA LEU A 268 7.15 1.88 4.93
C LEU A 268 8.44 2.58 5.43
N ARG A 269 8.36 3.88 5.74
CA ARG A 269 9.49 4.62 6.31
C ARG A 269 9.88 4.11 7.68
N HIS A 270 8.91 3.80 8.52
CA HIS A 270 9.13 3.23 9.85
C HIS A 270 9.83 1.87 9.76
N LEU A 271 9.32 0.96 8.92
CA LEU A 271 9.90 -0.36 8.69
C LEU A 271 11.34 -0.28 8.15
N ALA A 272 11.60 0.61 7.18
CA ALA A 272 12.96 0.86 6.69
C ALA A 272 13.88 1.45 7.79
N GLY A 273 13.33 2.22 8.74
CA GLY A 273 14.07 2.69 9.92
C GLY A 273 14.45 1.54 10.86
N MET A 274 13.52 0.64 11.15
CA MET A 274 13.76 -0.54 11.98
C MET A 274 14.82 -1.46 11.36
N GLU A 275 14.76 -1.71 10.05
CA GLU A 275 15.76 -2.53 9.36
C GLU A 275 17.17 -1.93 9.46
N ARG A 276 17.31 -0.61 9.29
CA ARG A 276 18.59 0.09 9.46
C ARG A 276 19.12 0.00 10.90
N ALA A 277 18.23 0.13 11.89
CA ALA A 277 18.60 0.02 13.29
C ALA A 277 19.07 -1.41 13.65
N MET A 278 18.40 -2.43 13.09
CA MET A 278 18.79 -3.84 13.28
C MET A 278 20.13 -4.21 12.65
N ARG A 279 20.51 -3.59 11.51
CA ARG A 279 21.81 -3.84 10.87
C ARG A 279 22.99 -3.28 11.67
N GLY A 280 22.75 -2.47 12.70
CA GLY A 280 23.78 -1.87 13.53
C GLY A 280 24.72 -0.92 12.76
N PRO A 281 25.58 -0.17 13.47
CA PRO A 281 26.67 0.57 12.85
C PRO A 281 27.72 -0.38 12.23
N ASP A 282 27.95 -1.55 12.82
CA ASP A 282 29.00 -2.51 12.40
C ASP A 282 28.69 -3.20 11.05
N GLY A 283 27.42 -3.27 10.65
CA GLY A 283 27.01 -3.82 9.35
C GLY A 283 27.30 -2.90 8.16
N ARG A 284 27.62 -1.62 8.38
CA ARG A 284 28.07 -0.73 7.29
C ARG A 284 29.52 -0.96 6.90
N ASP A 285 30.36 -1.41 7.82
CA ASP A 285 31.78 -1.62 7.53
C ASP A 285 32.03 -2.97 6.86
N ALA A 286 31.24 -4.01 7.13
CA ALA A 286 31.43 -5.32 6.50
C ALA A 286 31.04 -5.36 5.00
N ASP A 287 30.05 -4.58 4.57
CA ASP A 287 29.60 -4.52 3.16
C ASP A 287 30.30 -3.39 2.38
N ALA A 288 30.91 -2.43 3.08
CA ALA A 288 31.81 -1.43 2.49
C ALA A 288 33.28 -1.91 2.42
N ALA A 289 33.64 -3.00 3.11
CA ALA A 289 35.00 -3.57 3.15
C ALA A 289 35.23 -4.73 2.16
N GLN A 290 34.43 -4.86 1.10
CA GLN A 290 35.02 -5.26 -0.18
C GLN A 290 35.24 -3.99 -0.99
N PRO A 291 36.47 -3.42 -0.94
CA PRO A 291 36.84 -2.35 -1.83
C PRO A 291 36.85 -2.95 -3.23
N THR A 292 35.74 -2.86 -3.96
CA THR A 292 35.79 -2.81 -5.42
C THR A 292 36.31 -1.41 -5.80
N HIS A 293 37.52 -1.11 -5.31
CA HIS A 293 38.14 0.22 -5.38
C HIS A 293 38.78 0.46 -6.75
N PHE A 294 38.20 -0.14 -7.80
CA PHE A 294 38.60 0.13 -9.17
C PHE A 294 37.45 0.87 -9.84
N ARG A 295 37.61 2.19 -9.90
CA ARG A 295 36.65 3.13 -10.47
C ARG A 295 36.62 3.04 -11.99
N THR A 296 37.66 2.50 -12.63
CA THR A 296 37.77 2.42 -14.09
C THR A 296 38.28 1.05 -14.59
N ALA A 297 38.03 0.75 -15.87
CA ALA A 297 38.55 -0.46 -16.51
C ALA A 297 40.09 -0.48 -16.58
N SER A 298 40.71 0.70 -16.67
CA SER A 298 42.17 0.85 -16.65
C SER A 298 42.76 0.50 -15.28
N GLU A 299 42.15 0.97 -14.19
CA GLU A 299 42.58 0.63 -12.82
C GLU A 299 42.48 -0.88 -12.54
N ARG A 300 41.40 -1.53 -12.99
CA ARG A 300 41.29 -3.00 -12.91
C ARG A 300 42.39 -3.71 -13.69
N ARG A 301 42.78 -3.18 -14.85
CA ARG A 301 43.82 -3.76 -15.69
C ARG A 301 45.20 -3.58 -15.08
N GLU A 302 45.51 -2.40 -14.53
CA GLU A 302 46.77 -2.14 -13.82
C GLU A 302 46.92 -3.05 -12.60
N GLU A 303 45.84 -3.26 -11.84
CA GLU A 303 45.87 -4.16 -10.70
C GLU A 303 46.13 -5.61 -11.11
N VAL A 304 45.49 -6.10 -12.18
CA VAL A 304 45.79 -7.46 -12.68
C VAL A 304 47.26 -7.55 -13.09
N MET A 305 47.83 -6.52 -13.73
CA MET A 305 49.24 -6.51 -14.08
C MET A 305 50.14 -6.50 -12.83
N ARG A 306 49.77 -5.76 -11.78
CA ARG A 306 50.46 -5.74 -10.49
C ARG A 306 50.46 -7.12 -9.83
N MET A 307 49.31 -7.80 -9.80
CA MET A 307 49.19 -9.17 -9.26
C MET A 307 49.98 -10.21 -10.08
N LEU A 308 50.08 -10.02 -11.39
CA LEU A 308 50.86 -10.92 -12.25
C LEU A 308 52.36 -10.66 -12.19
N ALA A 309 52.79 -9.47 -11.77
CA ALA A 309 54.20 -9.14 -11.56
C ALA A 309 54.75 -9.69 -10.23
N ASP A 310 53.88 -9.97 -9.26
CA ASP A 310 54.24 -10.61 -7.99
C ASP A 310 54.35 -12.14 -8.18
N PRO A 311 55.51 -12.78 -7.94
CA PRO A 311 55.70 -14.21 -8.16
C PRO A 311 54.74 -15.10 -7.39
N ASP A 312 54.39 -14.73 -6.16
CA ASP A 312 53.53 -15.54 -5.30
C ASP A 312 52.08 -15.49 -5.79
N LEU A 313 51.62 -14.29 -6.18
CA LEU A 313 50.28 -14.08 -6.72
C LEU A 313 50.13 -14.56 -8.17
N ALA A 314 51.21 -14.54 -8.95
CA ALA A 314 51.23 -15.08 -10.30
C ALA A 314 50.94 -16.59 -10.33
N THR A 315 51.19 -17.34 -9.25
CA THR A 315 50.82 -18.77 -9.19
C THR A 315 49.31 -19.02 -9.06
N LEU A 316 48.52 -17.99 -8.71
CA LEU A 316 47.08 -18.14 -8.55
C LEU A 316 46.38 -18.42 -9.89
N PRO A 317 45.30 -19.23 -9.89
CA PRO A 317 44.52 -19.49 -11.10
C PRO A 317 43.81 -18.22 -11.58
N ASP A 318 43.68 -18.04 -12.90
CA ASP A 318 43.09 -16.82 -13.50
C ASP A 318 41.70 -16.47 -12.97
N ARG A 319 40.89 -17.49 -12.62
CA ARG A 319 39.57 -17.29 -12.00
C ARG A 319 39.64 -16.64 -10.63
N GLU A 320 40.68 -16.93 -9.85
CA GLU A 320 40.88 -16.38 -8.51
C GLU A 320 41.32 -14.91 -8.59
N ILE A 321 42.26 -14.60 -9.48
CA ILE A 321 42.69 -13.22 -9.77
C ILE A 321 41.52 -12.40 -10.31
N ALA A 322 40.75 -12.97 -11.24
CA ALA A 322 39.55 -12.35 -11.81
C ALA A 322 38.49 -12.02 -10.75
N ARG A 323 38.26 -12.94 -9.80
CA ARG A 323 37.34 -12.74 -8.67
C ARG A 323 37.79 -11.61 -7.76
N ARG A 324 39.09 -11.52 -7.46
CA ARG A 324 39.65 -10.49 -6.57
C ARG A 324 39.58 -9.08 -7.17
N VAL A 325 39.79 -8.96 -8.47
CA VAL A 325 39.84 -7.65 -9.15
C VAL A 325 38.50 -7.25 -9.80
N GLY A 326 37.57 -8.19 -9.98
CA GLY A 326 36.29 -7.94 -10.64
C GLY A 326 36.40 -7.81 -12.16
N VAL A 327 37.16 -8.72 -12.79
CA VAL A 327 37.31 -8.82 -14.27
C VAL A 327 36.97 -10.24 -14.76
N SER A 328 36.93 -10.45 -16.07
CA SER A 328 36.71 -11.80 -16.61
C SER A 328 37.99 -12.65 -16.52
N PRO A 329 37.91 -13.98 -16.29
CA PRO A 329 39.08 -14.86 -16.31
C PRO A 329 39.85 -14.82 -17.65
N GLN A 330 39.15 -14.58 -18.76
CA GLN A 330 39.78 -14.43 -20.09
C GLN A 330 40.66 -13.18 -20.16
N THR A 331 40.25 -12.09 -19.51
CA THR A 331 41.04 -10.85 -19.43
C THR A 331 42.37 -11.08 -18.73
N VAL A 332 42.35 -11.83 -17.61
CA VAL A 332 43.57 -12.20 -16.86
C VAL A 332 44.48 -13.08 -17.71
N GLY A 333 43.94 -14.12 -18.36
CA GLY A 333 44.73 -15.01 -19.22
C GLY A 333 45.38 -14.28 -20.41
N ASN A 334 44.71 -13.29 -21.00
CA ASN A 334 45.28 -12.45 -22.05
C ASN A 334 46.44 -11.58 -21.53
N LEU A 335 46.30 -11.01 -20.33
CA LEU A 335 47.34 -10.18 -19.73
C LEU A 335 48.56 -11.02 -19.30
N ARG A 336 48.33 -12.21 -18.76
CA ARG A 336 49.38 -13.16 -18.36
C ARG A 336 50.25 -13.58 -19.54
N ARG A 337 49.64 -13.93 -20.69
CA ARG A 337 50.39 -14.22 -21.93
C ARG A 337 51.26 -13.05 -22.36
N ARG A 338 50.71 -11.83 -22.34
CA ARG A 338 51.47 -10.62 -22.69
C ARG A 338 52.68 -10.36 -21.79
N VAL A 339 52.58 -10.64 -20.50
CA VAL A 339 53.70 -10.50 -19.54
C VAL A 339 54.74 -11.59 -19.78
N GLY A 340 54.31 -12.83 -20.02
CA GLY A 340 55.21 -13.95 -20.33
C GLY A 340 55.94 -13.81 -21.66
N ASP A 341 55.26 -13.31 -22.69
CA ASP A 341 55.82 -13.12 -24.03
C ASP A 341 56.70 -11.85 -24.13
N GLY A 342 56.52 -10.87 -23.24
CA GLY A 342 57.23 -9.58 -23.22
C GLY A 342 58.58 -9.58 -22.50
N GLY A 343 59.04 -10.72 -21.98
CA GLY A 343 60.31 -10.86 -21.25
C GLY A 343 61.56 -11.02 -22.11
N GLN A 344 61.43 -10.97 -23.44
CA GLN A 344 62.56 -11.05 -24.36
C GLN A 344 62.77 -9.67 -24.99
N PRO A 345 63.71 -8.84 -24.48
CA PRO A 345 64.08 -7.62 -25.17
C PRO A 345 64.76 -8.01 -26.48
N ASP A 346 64.12 -7.70 -27.60
CA ASP A 346 64.80 -7.62 -28.88
C ASP A 346 65.90 -6.57 -28.74
N ALA A 347 67.14 -7.04 -28.62
CA ALA A 347 68.33 -6.23 -28.70
C ALA A 347 68.49 -5.73 -30.14
N VAL A 348 68.43 -4.41 -30.31
CA VAL A 348 68.99 -3.69 -31.45
C VAL A 348 70.42 -3.29 -31.12
#